data_AF-Q5V3I7-F1
#
_entry.id   AF-Q5V3I7-F1
#
_cell.length_a   1.000
_cell.length_b   1.000
_cell.length_c   1.000
_cell.angle_alpha   90.00
_cell.angle_beta   90.00
_cell.angle_gamma   90.00
#
_symmetry.space_group_name_H-M   'P 1'
#
loop_
_entity.id
_entity.type
_entity.pdbx_description
1 polymer ?
#
loop_
_entity_poly.entity_id
_entity_poly.type
_entity_poly.pdbx_seq_one_letter_code
_entity_poly.pdbx_strand_id
1 'polypeptide(L)'
;MQTGLAALDPHKAVLPIVALIGLIPVLLYYRRSSRLFVVGYVLLILATVVTNVENLFLGTVLNYAEHYLGLMGSGLVFLFAAYVRRKQVLADDAGGDGPEIGLEDGPDVAADGGRTEP
;
A
#
# COMPACT_ATOMS: atom_id res chain seq x y z
N MET A 1 -32.53 -30.88 1.80
CA MET A 1 -32.23 -29.64 1.07
C MET A 1 -30.86 -29.16 1.56
N GLN A 2 -29.79 -29.50 0.84
CA GLN A 2 -28.46 -28.99 1.14
C GLN A 2 -28.43 -27.51 0.73
N THR A 3 -28.29 -26.66 1.73
CA THR A 3 -28.12 -25.22 1.59
C THR A 3 -26.89 -24.95 0.72
N GLY A 4 -27.03 -24.08 -0.29
CA GLY A 4 -26.00 -23.77 -1.30
C GLY A 4 -24.65 -23.28 -0.78
N LEU A 5 -24.50 -23.15 0.55
CA LEU A 5 -23.25 -22.90 1.25
C LEU A 5 -22.26 -24.09 1.17
N ALA A 6 -22.75 -25.32 1.00
CA ALA A 6 -21.87 -26.50 0.84
C ALA A 6 -21.17 -26.56 -0.53
N ALA A 7 -21.64 -25.78 -1.52
CA ALA A 7 -20.99 -25.62 -2.83
C ALA A 7 -19.95 -24.48 -2.85
N LEU A 8 -19.97 -23.59 -1.84
CA LEU A 8 -18.90 -22.64 -1.63
C LEU A 8 -17.76 -23.32 -0.89
N ASP A 9 -16.81 -23.80 -1.68
CA ASP A 9 -15.58 -24.35 -1.15
C ASP A 9 -14.88 -23.28 -0.28
N PRO A 10 -14.72 -23.46 1.04
CA PRO A 10 -14.32 -22.38 1.96
C PRO A 10 -13.02 -21.71 1.55
N HIS A 11 -12.10 -22.47 0.96
CA HIS A 11 -10.81 -21.97 0.50
C HIS A 11 -10.92 -21.01 -0.71
N LYS A 12 -11.98 -21.11 -1.52
CA LYS A 12 -12.21 -20.22 -2.68
C LYS A 12 -12.66 -18.81 -2.26
N ALA A 13 -13.25 -18.69 -1.07
CA ALA A 13 -13.74 -17.43 -0.53
C ALA A 13 -12.65 -16.60 0.20
N VAL A 14 -11.55 -17.23 0.64
CA VAL A 14 -10.52 -16.58 1.46
C VAL A 14 -9.87 -15.40 0.73
N LEU A 15 -9.41 -15.60 -0.50
CA LEU A 15 -8.71 -14.58 -1.28
C LEU A 15 -9.57 -13.32 -1.54
N PRO A 16 -10.82 -13.43 -2.03
CA PRO A 16 -11.72 -12.29 -2.15
C PRO A 16 -11.93 -11.54 -0.83
N ILE A 17 -12.13 -12.26 0.27
CA ILE A 17 -12.35 -11.65 1.59
C ILE A 17 -11.12 -10.86 2.03
N VAL A 18 -9.93 -11.46 1.92
CA VAL A 18 -8.66 -10.78 2.26
C VAL A 18 -8.45 -9.54 1.38
N ALA A 19 -8.74 -9.65 0.09
CA ALA A 19 -8.64 -8.51 -0.84
C ALA A 19 -9.61 -7.38 -0.46
N LEU A 20 -10.85 -7.70 -0.07
CA LEU A 20 -11.82 -6.72 0.40
C LEU A 20 -11.37 -6.05 1.71
N ILE A 21 -10.92 -6.83 2.68
CA ILE A 21 -10.41 -6.31 3.97
C ILE A 21 -9.22 -5.38 3.72
N GLY A 22 -8.29 -5.76 2.85
CA GLY A 22 -7.12 -4.96 2.49
C GLY A 22 -7.46 -3.68 1.70
N LEU A 23 -8.54 -3.68 0.93
CA LEU A 23 -9.00 -2.51 0.18
C LEU A 23 -9.53 -1.41 1.11
N ILE A 24 -10.15 -1.76 2.24
CA ILE A 24 -10.74 -0.81 3.19
C ILE A 24 -9.74 0.28 3.63
N PRO A 25 -8.56 -0.04 4.22
CA PRO A 25 -7.62 0.99 4.64
C PRO A 25 -7.07 1.80 3.47
N VAL A 26 -6.93 1.21 2.27
CA VAL A 26 -6.45 1.95 1.09
C VAL A 26 -7.47 3.00 0.64
N LEU A 27 -8.76 2.70 0.73
CA LEU A 27 -9.84 3.65 0.44
C LEU A 27 -9.98 4.72 1.54
N LEU A 28 -9.87 4.33 2.81
CA LEU A 28 -9.95 5.29 3.93
C LEU A 28 -8.77 6.28 3.94
N TYR A 29 -7.56 5.82 3.57
CA TYR A 29 -6.36 6.65 3.49
C TYR A 29 -5.99 6.99 2.04
N TYR A 30 -6.99 7.22 1.18
CA TYR A 30 -6.78 7.46 -0.23
C TYR A 30 -5.99 8.77 -0.48
N ARG A 31 -4.67 8.64 -0.66
CA ARG A 31 -3.76 9.71 -1.07
C ARG A 31 -3.35 9.48 -2.52
N ARG A 32 -2.84 10.50 -3.22
CA ARG A 32 -2.37 10.37 -4.63
C ARG A 32 -1.35 9.24 -4.81
N SER A 33 -0.56 8.95 -3.77
CA SER A 33 0.41 7.84 -3.68
C SER A 33 -0.26 6.44 -3.60
N SER A 34 -1.50 6.34 -3.12
CA SER A 34 -2.19 5.06 -2.88
C SER A 34 -2.91 4.50 -4.13
N ARG A 35 -2.92 5.23 -5.25
CA ARG A 35 -3.66 4.83 -6.48
C ARG A 35 -3.21 3.47 -7.03
N LEU A 36 -1.91 3.19 -7.02
CA LEU A 36 -1.37 1.92 -7.53
C LEU A 36 -1.81 0.73 -6.66
N PHE A 37 -1.92 0.92 -5.35
CA PHE A 37 -2.46 -0.10 -4.44
C PHE A 37 -3.93 -0.38 -4.73
N VAL A 38 -4.74 0.65 -4.99
CA VAL A 38 -6.15 0.46 -5.37
C VAL A 38 -6.27 -0.36 -6.65
N VAL A 39 -5.46 -0.06 -7.68
CA VAL A 39 -5.45 -0.84 -8.92
C VAL A 39 -5.09 -2.29 -8.65
N GLY A 40 -4.08 -2.56 -7.80
CA GLY A 40 -3.72 -3.91 -7.38
C GLY A 40 -4.86 -4.65 -6.70
N TYR A 41 -5.56 -4.01 -5.76
CA TYR A 41 -6.72 -4.60 -5.07
C TYR A 41 -7.90 -4.85 -6.01
N VAL A 42 -8.20 -3.92 -6.91
CA VAL A 42 -9.29 -4.09 -7.88
C VAL A 42 -8.98 -5.25 -8.82
N LEU A 43 -7.75 -5.34 -9.34
CA LEU A 43 -7.31 -6.48 -10.16
C LEU A 43 -7.42 -7.80 -9.40
N LEU A 44 -7.00 -7.82 -8.12
CA LEU A 44 -7.08 -9.01 -7.28
C LEU A 44 -8.54 -9.46 -7.04
N ILE A 45 -9.45 -8.51 -6.75
CA ILE A 45 -10.87 -8.79 -6.58
C ILE A 45 -11.46 -9.32 -7.90
N LEU A 46 -11.19 -8.66 -9.03
CA LEU A 46 -11.69 -9.11 -10.33
C LEU A 46 -11.17 -10.50 -10.68
N ALA A 47 -9.87 -10.74 -10.55
CA ALA A 47 -9.26 -12.05 -10.81
C ALA A 47 -9.93 -13.16 -10.01
N THR A 48 -10.12 -12.92 -8.71
CA THR A 48 -10.70 -13.92 -7.81
C THR A 48 -12.19 -14.12 -8.05
N VAL A 49 -12.96 -13.07 -8.31
CA VAL A 49 -14.40 -13.18 -8.61
C VAL A 49 -14.62 -13.88 -9.95
N VAL A 50 -13.93 -13.46 -11.02
CA VAL A 50 -14.07 -14.04 -12.36
C VAL A 50 -13.71 -15.52 -12.34
N THR A 51 -12.57 -15.89 -11.73
CA THR A 51 -12.15 -17.29 -11.63
C THR A 51 -13.16 -18.15 -10.84
N ASN A 52 -13.76 -17.58 -9.78
CA ASN A 52 -14.76 -18.30 -8.99
C ASN A 52 -16.09 -18.47 -9.74
N VAL A 53 -16.51 -17.45 -10.49
CA VAL A 53 -17.72 -17.50 -11.34
C VAL A 53 -17.52 -18.50 -12.48
N GLU A 54 -16.38 -18.47 -13.17
CA GLU A 54 -16.07 -19.44 -14.23
C GLU A 54 -16.08 -20.87 -13.69
N ASN A 55 -15.43 -21.13 -12.56
CA ASN A 55 -15.45 -22.45 -11.91
C ASN A 55 -16.86 -22.92 -11.54
N LEU A 56 -17.80 -22.00 -11.30
CA LEU A 56 -19.17 -22.33 -10.93
C LEU A 56 -20.07 -22.60 -12.15
N PHE A 57 -19.82 -21.95 -13.29
CA PHE A 57 -20.72 -21.98 -14.45
C PHE A 57 -20.12 -22.64 -15.71
N LEU A 58 -18.80 -22.61 -15.91
CA LEU A 58 -18.12 -23.07 -17.13
C LEU A 58 -17.03 -24.14 -16.90
N GLY A 59 -16.69 -24.47 -15.65
CA GLY A 59 -15.67 -25.47 -15.34
C GLY A 59 -14.25 -24.89 -15.41
N THR A 60 -13.33 -25.50 -16.17
CA THR A 60 -11.88 -25.22 -16.11
C THR A 60 -11.26 -24.64 -17.40
N VAL A 61 -12.08 -24.16 -18.35
CA VAL A 61 -11.64 -23.89 -19.74
C VAL A 61 -10.71 -22.67 -19.86
N LEU A 62 -10.91 -21.62 -19.08
CA LEU A 62 -10.06 -20.42 -18.98
C LEU A 62 -9.28 -20.33 -17.65
N ASN A 63 -9.59 -21.21 -16.70
CA ASN A 63 -9.11 -21.20 -15.31
C ASN A 63 -7.58 -21.06 -15.16
N TYR A 64 -6.75 -21.60 -16.06
CA TYR A 64 -5.30 -21.43 -15.96
C TYR A 64 -4.86 -20.03 -16.40
N ALA A 65 -5.25 -19.59 -17.59
CA ALA A 65 -4.79 -18.30 -18.12
C ALA A 65 -5.26 -17.14 -17.24
N GLU A 66 -6.52 -17.14 -16.82
CA GLU A 66 -7.11 -16.04 -16.03
C GLU A 66 -6.61 -16.03 -14.59
N HIS A 67 -6.42 -17.20 -13.97
CA HIS A 67 -5.90 -17.29 -12.62
C HIS A 67 -4.45 -16.81 -12.55
N TYR A 68 -3.61 -17.24 -13.49
CA TYR A 68 -2.22 -16.80 -13.53
C TYR A 68 -2.11 -15.32 -13.92
N LEU A 69 -2.80 -14.84 -14.97
CA LEU A 69 -2.72 -13.42 -15.35
C LEU A 69 -3.30 -12.50 -14.27
N GLY A 70 -4.45 -12.87 -13.70
CA GLY A 70 -5.15 -12.07 -12.72
C GLY A 70 -4.40 -11.96 -11.39
N LEU A 71 -3.99 -13.11 -10.82
CA LEU A 71 -3.25 -13.10 -9.57
C LEU A 71 -1.81 -12.61 -9.75
N MET A 72 -1.08 -13.11 -10.74
CA MET A 72 0.30 -12.65 -10.99
C MET A 72 0.32 -11.17 -11.37
N GLY A 73 -0.60 -10.72 -12.22
CA GLY A 73 -0.74 -9.32 -12.61
C GLY A 73 -1.01 -8.42 -11.41
N SER A 74 -1.93 -8.81 -10.52
CA SER A 74 -2.17 -8.06 -9.28
C SER A 74 -0.91 -8.01 -8.39
N GLY A 75 -0.17 -9.12 -8.28
CA GLY A 75 1.08 -9.19 -7.53
C GLY A 75 2.16 -8.27 -8.10
N LEU A 76 2.30 -8.21 -9.43
CA LEU A 76 3.22 -7.29 -10.11
C LEU A 76 2.84 -5.83 -9.86
N VAL A 77 1.55 -5.50 -9.88
CA VAL A 77 1.07 -4.15 -9.55
C VAL A 77 1.37 -3.80 -8.10
N PHE A 78 1.17 -4.72 -7.15
CA PHE A 78 1.53 -4.49 -5.75
C PHE A 78 3.03 -4.30 -5.55
N LEU A 79 3.85 -5.11 -6.23
CA LEU A 79 5.30 -4.97 -6.19
C LEU A 79 5.73 -3.60 -6.72
N PHE A 80 5.17 -3.19 -7.86
CA PHE A 80 5.43 -1.87 -8.45
C PHE A 80 4.95 -0.74 -7.54
N ALA A 81 3.75 -0.86 -6.97
CA ALA A 81 3.19 0.11 -6.02
C ALA A 81 4.09 0.30 -4.80
N ALA A 82 4.58 -0.81 -4.22
CA ALA A 82 5.50 -0.80 -3.09
C ALA A 82 6.84 -0.14 -3.45
N TYR A 83 7.38 -0.44 -4.63
CA TYR A 83 8.63 0.18 -5.11
C TYR A 83 8.50 1.70 -5.28
N VAL A 84 7.44 2.16 -5.95
CA VAL A 84 7.16 3.59 -6.15
C VAL A 84 6.94 4.29 -4.80
N ARG A 85 6.19 3.67 -3.89
CA ARG A 85 5.96 4.22 -2.56
C ARG A 85 7.27 4.36 -1.79
N ARG A 86 8.16 3.37 -1.85
CA ARG A 86 9.47 3.43 -1.19
C ARG A 86 10.30 4.60 -1.70
N LYS A 87 10.34 4.82 -3.03
CA LYS A 87 11.05 5.98 -3.60
C LYS A 87 10.48 7.31 -3.14
N GLN A 88 9.17 7.43 -3.03
CA GLN A 88 8.52 8.66 -2.55
C GLN A 88 8.86 8.95 -1.08
N VAL A 89 8.80 7.94 -0.21
CA VAL A 89 9.15 8.09 1.21
C VAL A 89 10.63 8.51 1.36
N LEU A 90 11.55 7.87 0.64
CA LEU A 90 12.97 8.23 0.69
C LEU A 90 13.25 9.65 0.15
N ALA A 91 12.49 10.11 -0.84
CA ALA A 91 12.61 11.46 -1.37
C ALA A 91 12.04 12.52 -0.41
N ASP A 92 10.92 12.21 0.25
CA ASP A 92 10.34 13.08 1.29
C ASP A 92 11.30 13.19 2.49
N ASP A 93 11.93 12.09 2.92
CA ASP A 93 12.91 12.08 4.02
C ASP A 93 14.18 12.88 3.67
N ALA A 94 14.70 12.74 2.44
CA ALA A 94 15.90 13.46 2.00
C ALA A 94 15.68 14.96 1.77
N GLY A 95 14.43 15.41 1.58
CA GLY A 95 14.06 16.82 1.44
C GLY A 95 13.85 17.55 2.77
N GLY A 96 13.93 16.83 3.90
CA GLY A 96 13.74 17.36 5.26
C GLY A 96 14.97 18.04 5.87
N ASP A 97 16.17 17.81 5.34
CA ASP A 97 17.43 18.41 5.82
C ASP A 97 17.77 19.71 5.05
N GLY A 98 16.83 20.65 5.02
CA GLY A 98 17.18 22.03 4.73
C GLY A 98 18.00 22.56 5.92
N PRO A 99 19.16 23.22 5.71
CA PRO A 99 19.96 23.73 6.81
C PRO A 99 19.08 24.67 7.65
N GLU A 100 18.96 24.39 8.96
CA GLU A 100 18.56 25.42 9.90
C GLU A 100 19.63 26.51 9.82
N ILE A 101 19.41 27.48 8.94
CA ILE A 101 20.13 28.74 8.91
C ILE A 101 19.58 29.57 10.08
N GLY A 102 19.84 29.10 11.29
CA GLY A 102 19.86 29.91 12.49
C GLY A 102 21.15 30.70 12.47
N LEU A 103 21.10 31.88 11.85
CA LEU A 103 22.17 32.86 11.84
C LEU A 103 22.50 33.25 13.29
N GLU A 104 23.50 32.61 13.89
CA GLU A 104 24.30 33.23 14.93
C GLU A 104 25.17 34.30 14.26
N ASP A 105 24.69 35.56 14.25
CA ASP A 105 25.60 36.71 14.18
C ASP A 105 24.92 37.98 14.74
N GLY A 106 25.32 38.36 15.95
CA GLY A 106 24.89 39.58 16.65
C GLY A 106 25.61 39.71 18.00
N PRO A 107 26.13 40.89 18.35
CA PRO A 107 27.55 41.12 18.64
C PRO A 107 28.00 40.69 20.04
N ASP A 108 29.30 40.38 20.15
CA ASP A 108 30.08 40.33 21.39
C ASP A 108 29.82 41.57 22.26
N VAL A 109 28.88 41.45 23.20
CA VAL A 109 28.72 42.42 24.28
C VAL A 109 29.62 41.99 25.43
N ALA A 110 30.80 42.62 25.47
CA ALA A 110 31.67 42.63 26.63
C ALA A 110 30.89 43.08 27.88
N ALA A 111 30.54 42.13 28.74
CA ALA A 111 30.07 42.40 30.09
C ALA A 111 31.22 42.10 31.07
N ASP A 112 32.14 43.07 31.16
CA ASP A 112 33.00 43.29 32.30
C ASP A 112 32.12 43.50 33.55
N GLY A 113 32.27 42.61 34.53
CA GLY A 113 31.47 42.56 35.75
C GLY A 113 32.29 41.93 36.86
N GLY A 114 33.29 42.67 37.33
CA GLY A 114 34.30 42.26 38.29
C GLY A 114 33.82 41.49 39.52
N ARG A 115 34.66 40.52 39.91
CA ARG A 115 34.72 39.97 41.26
C ARG A 115 36.18 39.64 41.57
N THR A 116 36.89 40.57 42.19
CA THR A 116 38.15 40.28 42.87
C THR A 116 37.81 39.78 44.28
N GLU A 117 38.09 38.52 44.53
CA GLU A 117 38.07 37.91 45.87
C GLU A 117 39.23 38.47 46.71
N PRO A 118 39.08 38.63 48.03
CA PRO A 118 40.18 38.53 48.98
C PRO A 118 40.38 37.08 49.47
#